data_AF-W6TYG6-F1
#
_entry.id   AF-W6TYG6-F1
#
_cell.length_a   1.000
_cell.length_b   1.000
_cell.length_c   1.000
_cell.angle_alpha   90.00
_cell.angle_beta   90.00
_cell.angle_gamma   90.00
#
_symmetry.space_group_name_H-M   'P 1'
#
loop_
_entity.id
_entity.type
_entity.pdbx_description
1 polymer ?
#
loop_
_entity_poly.entity_id
_entity_poly.type
_entity_poly.pdbx_seq_one_letter_code
_entity_poly.pdbx_strand_id
1 'polypeptide(L)'
;MKLKKSFLWRLFYRSNYSSDIAQFLAWNLLLYSDLKDLDLFFNVYNPVDEIQDWYYFYKFYYLFLKKDLAVAEKILLREQTNKYLYGIYYNFGVLKFYQKNYKESEEYFSNAVSTLPFAIDDKSSINLKEREDIAKIYLKRGINYLYLGEFEKGLEAISIANSFYETNEGKLYMNMIKIFKERN
;
A
#
# COMPACT_ATOMS: atom_id res chain seq x y z
N MET A 1 25.95 6.29 -6.79
CA MET A 1 25.14 5.35 -5.97
C MET A 1 26.00 4.53 -4.98
N LYS A 2 26.99 3.76 -5.42
CA LYS A 2 27.85 2.91 -4.55
C LYS A 2 28.55 3.63 -3.37
N LEU A 3 29.09 4.83 -3.61
CA LEU A 3 29.78 5.63 -2.57
C LEU A 3 28.84 6.07 -1.42
N LYS A 4 27.62 6.50 -1.76
CA LYS A 4 26.59 6.91 -0.79
C LYS A 4 26.12 5.72 0.06
N LYS A 5 25.89 4.57 -0.58
CA LYS A 5 25.55 3.29 0.06
C LYS A 5 26.61 2.82 1.07
N SER A 6 27.89 2.82 0.65
CA SER A 6 29.03 2.46 1.53
C SER A 6 29.21 3.41 2.71
N PHE A 7 28.90 4.70 2.54
CA PHE A 7 28.91 5.66 3.64
C PHE A 7 27.82 5.34 4.68
N LEU A 8 26.59 5.04 4.25
CA LEU A 8 25.48 4.74 5.16
C LEU A 8 25.72 3.48 5.99
N TRP A 9 26.25 2.42 5.39
CA TRP A 9 26.65 1.22 6.14
C TRP A 9 27.70 1.52 7.20
N ARG A 10 28.74 2.30 6.88
CA ARG A 10 29.76 2.69 7.86
C ARG A 10 29.17 3.53 8.99
N LEU A 11 28.25 4.42 8.67
CA LEU A 11 27.56 5.25 9.67
C LEU A 11 26.70 4.38 10.60
N PHE A 12 25.97 3.41 10.05
CA PHE A 12 25.14 2.46 10.78
C PHE A 12 25.93 1.60 11.78
N TYR A 13 27.09 1.08 11.38
CA TYR A 13 27.96 0.34 12.30
C TYR A 13 28.58 1.26 13.37
N ARG A 14 29.00 2.48 13.00
CA ARG A 14 29.63 3.43 13.93
C ARG A 14 28.67 4.02 14.95
N SER A 15 27.38 4.10 14.61
CA SER A 15 26.35 4.55 15.54
C SER A 15 25.84 3.45 16.47
N ASN A 16 26.49 2.28 16.47
CA ASN A 16 26.06 1.12 17.23
C ASN A 16 24.59 0.75 16.95
N TYR A 17 24.21 0.73 15.67
CA TYR A 17 22.88 0.32 15.22
C TYR A 17 21.74 1.24 15.71
N SER A 18 22.01 2.55 15.84
CA SER A 18 20.97 3.56 16.14
C SER A 18 19.76 3.46 15.19
N SER A 19 18.56 3.52 15.78
CA SER A 19 17.26 3.42 15.07
C SER A 19 17.12 4.44 13.94
N ASP A 20 17.47 5.71 14.16
CA ASP A 20 17.35 6.77 13.14
C ASP A 20 18.21 6.47 11.90
N ILE A 21 19.43 5.99 12.13
CA ILE A 21 20.36 5.62 11.05
C ILE A 21 19.92 4.32 10.38
N ALA A 22 19.37 3.38 11.15
CA ALA A 22 18.79 2.14 10.64
C ALA A 22 17.61 2.43 9.68
N GLN A 23 16.70 3.32 10.08
CA GLN A 23 15.56 3.75 9.27
C GLN A 23 16.04 4.39 7.96
N PHE A 24 17.00 5.33 8.06
CA PHE A 24 17.50 6.02 6.89
C PHE A 24 18.23 5.09 5.91
N LEU A 25 19.03 4.14 6.43
CA LEU A 25 19.68 3.11 5.62
C LEU A 25 18.65 2.21 4.93
N ALA A 26 17.70 1.66 5.67
CA ALA A 26 16.67 0.77 5.13
C ALA A 26 15.81 1.43 4.05
N TRP A 27 15.39 2.68 4.26
CA TRP A 27 14.67 3.45 3.24
C TRP A 27 15.49 3.63 1.97
N ASN A 28 16.79 3.94 2.10
CA ASN A 28 17.67 4.11 0.94
C ASN A 28 17.84 2.80 0.16
N LEU A 29 17.99 1.67 0.86
CA LEU A 29 18.11 0.35 0.24
C LEU A 29 16.82 -0.07 -0.48
N LEU A 30 15.65 0.20 0.12
CA LEU A 30 14.35 -0.05 -0.50
C LEU A 30 14.13 0.79 -1.75
N LEU A 31 14.47 2.08 -1.70
CA LEU A 31 14.32 3.00 -2.85
C LEU A 31 15.04 2.48 -4.10
N TYR A 32 16.19 1.83 -3.92
CA TYR A 32 16.98 1.26 -5.02
C TYR A 32 16.76 -0.24 -5.23
N SER A 33 15.81 -0.86 -4.52
CA SER A 33 15.51 -2.30 -4.60
C SER A 33 16.75 -3.19 -4.45
N ASP A 34 17.68 -2.82 -3.55
CA ASP A 34 18.96 -3.51 -3.37
C ASP A 34 18.81 -4.73 -2.45
N LEU A 35 18.23 -5.80 -3.01
CA LEU A 35 17.85 -7.00 -2.26
C LEU A 35 19.00 -7.62 -1.45
N LYS A 36 20.22 -7.64 -1.98
CA LYS A 36 21.38 -8.23 -1.29
C LYS A 36 21.71 -7.49 0.01
N ASP A 37 21.58 -6.17 0.00
CA ASP A 37 21.88 -5.36 1.17
C ASP A 37 20.69 -5.25 2.12
N LEU A 38 19.46 -5.34 1.60
CA LEU A 38 18.27 -5.51 2.44
C LEU A 38 18.34 -6.83 3.23
N ASP A 39 18.82 -7.92 2.61
CA ASP A 39 19.07 -9.20 3.31
C ASP A 39 20.02 -9.01 4.48
N LEU A 40 21.17 -8.39 4.22
CA LEU A 40 22.16 -8.13 5.23
C LEU A 40 21.58 -7.25 6.35
N PHE A 41 20.84 -6.21 5.98
CA PHE A 41 20.24 -5.27 6.94
C PHE A 41 19.28 -5.97 7.88
N PHE A 42 18.29 -6.70 7.36
CA PHE A 42 17.27 -7.37 8.19
C PHE A 42 17.79 -8.58 8.97
N ASN A 43 18.95 -9.12 8.60
CA ASN A 43 19.66 -10.14 9.38
C ASN A 43 20.43 -9.55 10.58
N VAL A 44 20.96 -8.33 10.44
CA VAL A 44 21.80 -7.69 11.47
C VAL A 44 20.99 -6.78 12.39
N TYR A 45 19.93 -6.14 11.87
CA TYR A 45 19.09 -5.22 12.63
C TYR A 45 17.81 -5.89 13.10
N ASN A 46 17.68 -6.07 14.41
CA ASN A 46 16.47 -6.51 15.08
C ASN A 46 16.19 -5.59 16.28
N PRO A 47 15.14 -4.76 16.25
CA PRO A 47 14.78 -3.94 17.40
C PRO A 47 14.22 -4.86 18.51
N VAL A 48 14.97 -5.03 19.60
CA VAL A 48 14.64 -5.96 20.69
C VAL A 48 13.69 -5.33 21.71
N ASP A 49 13.72 -3.99 21.86
CA ASP A 49 13.12 -3.31 23.02
C ASP A 49 12.00 -2.30 22.70
N GLU A 50 11.83 -1.91 21.42
CA GLU A 50 10.78 -0.97 21.01
C GLU A 50 10.14 -1.38 19.69
N ILE A 51 8.80 -1.36 19.64
CA ILE A 51 8.04 -1.49 18.40
C ILE A 51 8.36 -0.26 17.54
N GLN A 52 9.03 -0.49 16.42
CA GLN A 52 9.37 0.55 15.44
C GLN A 52 8.50 0.35 14.20
N ASP A 53 7.42 1.11 14.08
CA ASP A 53 6.45 1.03 12.96
C ASP A 53 7.13 1.03 11.58
N TRP A 54 8.19 1.84 11.44
CA TRP A 54 8.98 1.92 10.21
C TRP A 54 9.71 0.61 9.88
N TYR A 55 10.20 -0.13 10.89
CA TYR A 55 11.00 -1.34 10.71
C TYR A 55 10.14 -2.43 10.07
N TYR A 56 8.94 -2.65 10.62
CA TYR A 56 8.01 -3.63 10.09
C TYR A 56 7.46 -3.21 8.72
N PHE A 57 7.18 -1.92 8.53
CA PHE A 57 6.82 -1.37 7.23
C PHE A 57 7.92 -1.65 6.18
N TYR A 58 9.18 -1.38 6.48
CA TYR A 58 10.29 -1.65 5.54
C TYR A 58 10.57 -3.14 5.36
N LYS A 59 10.46 -3.95 6.42
CA LYS A 59 10.62 -5.41 6.37
C LYS A 59 9.55 -6.04 5.48
N PHE A 60 8.33 -5.52 5.53
CA PHE A 60 7.26 -5.88 4.63
C PHE A 60 7.64 -5.61 3.16
N TYR A 61 8.05 -4.39 2.80
CA TYR A 61 8.43 -4.07 1.41
C TYR A 61 9.61 -4.91 0.93
N TYR A 62 10.55 -5.20 1.81
CA TYR A 62 11.66 -6.11 1.51
C TYR A 62 11.17 -7.54 1.18
N LEU A 63 10.32 -8.12 2.02
CA LEU A 63 9.74 -9.46 1.77
C LEU A 63 8.86 -9.49 0.52
N PHE A 64 8.14 -8.40 0.25
CA PHE A 64 7.40 -8.19 -0.99
C PHE A 64 8.31 -8.21 -2.22
N LEU A 65 9.42 -7.46 -2.19
CA LEU A 65 10.41 -7.48 -3.27
C LEU A 65 11.04 -8.87 -3.46
N LYS A 66 11.15 -9.66 -2.38
CA LYS A 66 11.57 -11.07 -2.41
C LYS A 66 10.50 -12.05 -2.89
N LYS A 67 9.26 -11.61 -3.07
CA LYS A 67 8.10 -12.47 -3.36
C LYS A 67 7.80 -13.50 -2.26
N ASP A 68 8.26 -13.27 -1.03
CA ASP A 68 7.92 -14.11 0.13
C ASP A 68 6.65 -13.57 0.82
N LEU A 69 5.53 -13.77 0.12
CA LEU A 69 4.26 -13.11 0.44
C LEU A 69 3.62 -13.64 1.72
N ALA A 70 3.84 -14.92 2.05
CA ALA A 70 3.26 -15.57 3.23
C ALA A 70 3.91 -15.09 4.55
N VAL A 71 5.23 -14.80 4.53
CA VAL A 71 5.92 -14.22 5.69
C VAL A 71 5.62 -12.73 5.82
N ALA A 72 5.50 -12.02 4.69
CA ALA A 72 5.11 -10.62 4.67
C ALA A 72 3.73 -10.41 5.32
N GLU A 73 2.77 -11.28 5.01
CA GLU A 73 1.41 -11.25 5.55
C GLU A 73 1.37 -11.45 7.09
N LYS A 74 2.16 -12.39 7.62
CA LYS A 74 2.22 -12.64 9.08
C LYS A 74 2.79 -11.47 9.87
N ILE A 75 3.72 -10.70 9.28
CA ILE A 75 4.27 -9.50 9.92
C ILE A 75 3.22 -8.38 9.97
N LEU A 76 2.34 -8.29 8.97
CA LEU A 76 1.26 -7.30 8.90
C LEU A 76 0.16 -7.53 9.95
N LEU A 77 -0.20 -8.80 10.22
CA LEU A 77 -1.27 -9.15 11.17
C LEU A 77 -0.88 -8.97 12.64
N ARG A 78 0.41 -8.85 12.96
CA ARG A 78 0.93 -8.72 14.33
C ARG A 78 0.88 -7.28 14.87
N GLU A 79 0.72 -6.31 13.98
CA GLU A 79 0.75 -4.86 14.25
C GLU A 79 -0.63 -4.26 13.95
N GLN A 80 -1.54 -4.26 14.93
CA GLN A 80 -2.87 -3.64 14.81
C GLN A 80 -2.84 -2.09 14.68
N THR A 81 -1.69 -1.51 14.39
CA THR A 81 -1.37 -0.08 14.55
C THR A 81 -0.85 0.60 13.30
N ASN A 82 -0.78 -0.08 12.14
CA ASN A 82 -0.18 0.57 10.98
C ASN A 82 -1.18 1.50 10.26
N LYS A 83 -1.01 2.81 10.48
CA LYS A 83 -1.72 3.90 9.78
C LYS A 83 -1.68 3.77 8.24
N TYR A 84 -0.79 2.95 7.68
CA TYR A 84 -0.63 2.74 6.23
C TYR A 84 -0.95 1.32 5.75
N LEU A 85 -1.59 0.48 6.58
CA LEU A 85 -1.96 -0.91 6.22
C LEU A 85 -2.86 -0.96 4.97
N TYR A 86 -3.80 -0.03 4.88
CA TYR A 86 -4.66 0.11 3.70
C TYR A 86 -3.84 0.34 2.42
N GLY A 87 -2.74 1.09 2.50
CA GLY A 87 -1.86 1.40 1.37
C GLY A 87 -1.07 0.19 0.89
N ILE A 88 -0.71 -0.69 1.82
CA ILE A 88 -0.06 -1.98 1.51
C ILE A 88 -1.03 -2.90 0.77
N TYR A 89 -2.23 -3.10 1.32
CA TYR A 89 -3.26 -3.92 0.69
C TYR A 89 -3.68 -3.36 -0.67
N TYR A 90 -3.78 -2.04 -0.81
CA TYR A 90 -4.01 -1.41 -2.09
C TYR A 90 -2.95 -1.79 -3.14
N ASN A 91 -1.66 -1.71 -2.79
CA ASN A 91 -0.58 -2.05 -3.72
C ASN A 91 -0.61 -3.53 -4.13
N PHE A 92 -0.96 -4.43 -3.20
CA PHE A 92 -1.19 -5.83 -3.54
C PHE A 92 -2.37 -6.03 -4.49
N GLY A 93 -3.50 -5.38 -4.22
CA GLY A 93 -4.67 -5.41 -5.07
C GLY A 93 -4.33 -4.97 -6.49
N VAL A 94 -3.58 -3.87 -6.64
CA VAL A 94 -3.10 -3.36 -7.93
C VAL A 94 -2.16 -4.36 -8.63
N LEU A 95 -1.23 -4.98 -7.89
CA LEU A 95 -0.34 -6.00 -8.48
C LEU A 95 -1.14 -7.18 -9.05
N LYS A 96 -2.07 -7.73 -8.27
CA LYS A 96 -2.92 -8.85 -8.69
C LYS A 96 -3.84 -8.47 -9.85
N PHE A 97 -4.35 -7.24 -9.86
CA PHE A 97 -5.11 -6.68 -10.97
C PHE A 97 -4.32 -6.70 -12.28
N TYR A 98 -3.07 -6.22 -12.28
CA TYR A 98 -2.22 -6.25 -13.48
C TYR A 98 -1.83 -7.67 -13.91
N GLN A 99 -1.78 -8.61 -12.96
CA GLN A 99 -1.62 -10.04 -13.24
C GLN A 99 -2.91 -10.71 -13.76
N LYS A 100 -4.01 -9.95 -13.90
CA LYS A 100 -5.35 -10.42 -14.28
C LYS A 100 -5.95 -11.43 -13.29
N ASN A 101 -5.45 -11.48 -12.06
CA ASN A 101 -6.04 -12.25 -10.98
C ASN A 101 -7.01 -11.37 -10.19
N TYR A 102 -8.18 -11.14 -10.78
CA TYR A 102 -9.16 -10.18 -10.27
C TYR A 102 -9.83 -10.62 -8.96
N LYS A 103 -9.89 -11.94 -8.70
CA LYS A 103 -10.42 -12.49 -7.44
C LYS A 103 -9.52 -12.17 -6.25
N GLU A 104 -8.23 -12.53 -6.34
CA GLU A 104 -7.26 -12.16 -5.29
C GLU A 104 -7.08 -10.63 -5.20
N SER A 105 -7.18 -9.91 -6.34
CA SER A 105 -7.18 -8.45 -6.34
C SER A 105 -8.29 -7.88 -5.47
N GLU A 106 -9.50 -8.44 -5.55
CA GLU A 106 -10.63 -8.02 -4.73
C GLU A 106 -10.43 -8.31 -3.24
N GLU A 107 -9.87 -9.48 -2.89
CA GLU A 107 -9.55 -9.80 -1.49
C GLU A 107 -8.64 -8.73 -0.88
N TYR A 108 -7.60 -8.31 -1.61
CA TYR A 108 -6.71 -7.26 -1.16
C TYR A 108 -7.38 -5.88 -1.13
N PHE A 109 -8.19 -5.50 -2.12
CA PHE A 109 -8.92 -4.23 -2.06
C PHE A 109 -9.95 -4.19 -0.93
N SER A 110 -10.61 -5.30 -0.63
CA SER A 110 -11.51 -5.43 0.52
C SER A 110 -10.75 -5.23 1.83
N ASN A 111 -9.58 -5.87 1.97
CA ASN A 111 -8.70 -5.67 3.12
C ASN A 111 -8.23 -4.22 3.25
N ALA A 112 -7.89 -3.56 2.12
CA ALA A 112 -7.53 -2.14 2.10
C ALA A 112 -8.66 -1.25 2.65
N VAL A 113 -9.90 -1.50 2.23
CA VAL A 113 -11.07 -0.76 2.72
C VAL A 113 -11.33 -1.03 4.20
N SER A 114 -11.25 -2.29 4.65
CA SER A 114 -11.49 -2.66 6.05
C SER A 114 -10.48 -2.09 7.03
N THR A 115 -9.33 -1.63 6.54
CA THR A 115 -8.22 -1.11 7.34
C THR A 115 -8.03 0.39 7.19
N LEU A 116 -8.97 1.08 6.56
CA LEU A 116 -8.98 2.54 6.51
C LEU A 116 -9.12 3.10 7.94
N PRO A 117 -8.26 4.05 8.36
CA PRO A 117 -8.26 4.57 9.73
C PRO A 117 -9.34 5.64 9.99
N PHE A 118 -10.27 5.83 9.06
CA PHE A 118 -11.31 6.86 9.11
C PHE A 118 -12.64 6.29 8.61
N ALA A 119 -13.71 6.83 9.15
CA ALA A 119 -15.07 6.44 8.75
C ALA A 119 -15.44 7.18 7.45
N ILE A 120 -16.03 6.45 6.51
CA ILE A 120 -16.33 6.95 5.14
C ILE A 120 -17.42 8.02 5.16
N ASP A 121 -18.28 7.99 6.17
CA ASP A 121 -19.39 8.91 6.40
C ASP A 121 -18.95 10.27 6.95
N ASP A 122 -17.88 10.34 7.74
CA ASP A 122 -17.37 11.60 8.29
C ASP A 122 -16.24 12.21 7.44
N LYS A 123 -16.62 12.78 6.30
CA LYS A 123 -15.67 13.49 5.43
C LYS A 123 -15.04 14.72 6.08
N SER A 124 -15.62 15.26 7.16
CA SER A 124 -15.17 16.50 7.80
C SER A 124 -13.87 16.34 8.58
N SER A 125 -13.60 15.12 9.05
CA SER A 125 -12.39 14.76 9.82
C SER A 125 -11.22 14.27 8.97
N ILE A 126 -11.41 14.10 7.66
CA ILE A 126 -10.43 13.51 6.74
C ILE A 126 -9.68 14.60 5.96
N ASN A 127 -8.35 14.55 5.98
CA ASN A 127 -7.53 15.51 5.23
C ASN A 127 -7.48 15.20 3.72
N LEU A 128 -6.98 16.15 2.92
CA LEU A 128 -6.96 16.01 1.47
C LEU A 128 -6.24 14.75 0.98
N LYS A 129 -5.08 14.42 1.57
CA LYS A 129 -4.28 13.25 1.18
C LYS A 129 -5.03 11.95 1.46
N GLU A 130 -5.69 11.87 2.60
CA GLU A 130 -6.51 10.70 2.96
C GLU A 130 -7.71 10.56 2.03
N ARG A 131 -8.38 11.66 1.65
CA ARG A 131 -9.45 11.63 0.64
C ARG A 131 -8.97 11.12 -0.71
N GLU A 132 -7.77 11.55 -1.14
CA GLU A 132 -7.15 11.04 -2.37
C GLU A 132 -6.82 9.55 -2.29
N ASP A 133 -6.33 9.07 -1.15
CA ASP A 133 -6.03 7.66 -0.93
C ASP A 133 -7.30 6.79 -0.98
N ILE A 134 -8.38 7.22 -0.32
CA ILE A 134 -9.70 6.56 -0.40
C ILE A 134 -10.16 6.49 -1.85
N ALA A 135 -10.12 7.61 -2.56
CA ALA A 135 -10.57 7.68 -3.94
C ALA A 135 -9.79 6.72 -4.83
N LYS A 136 -8.45 6.62 -4.65
CA LYS A 136 -7.62 5.66 -5.40
C LYS A 136 -8.03 4.21 -5.15
N ILE A 137 -8.25 3.83 -3.89
CA ILE A 137 -8.63 2.47 -3.50
C ILE A 137 -9.97 2.10 -4.12
N TYR A 138 -10.99 2.92 -3.89
CA TYR A 138 -12.34 2.67 -4.38
C TYR A 138 -12.42 2.69 -5.91
N LEU A 139 -11.64 3.56 -6.58
CA LEU A 139 -11.58 3.59 -8.03
C LEU A 139 -10.99 2.29 -8.59
N LYS A 140 -9.83 1.85 -8.09
CA LYS A 140 -9.21 0.60 -8.57
C LYS A 140 -10.03 -0.64 -8.23
N ARG A 141 -10.64 -0.67 -7.05
CA ARG A 141 -11.60 -1.72 -6.66
C ARG A 141 -12.81 -1.74 -7.58
N GLY A 142 -13.40 -0.58 -7.88
CA GLY A 142 -14.54 -0.46 -8.79
C GLY A 142 -14.21 -0.92 -10.20
N ILE A 143 -13.03 -0.57 -10.72
CA ILE A 143 -12.55 -1.09 -12.00
C ILE A 143 -12.37 -2.61 -11.93
N ASN A 144 -11.80 -3.15 -10.85
CA ASN A 144 -11.64 -4.59 -10.66
C ASN A 144 -13.00 -5.33 -10.70
N TYR A 145 -14.03 -4.78 -10.07
CA TYR A 145 -15.39 -5.32 -10.16
C TYR A 145 -15.94 -5.34 -11.60
N LEU A 146 -15.67 -4.31 -12.41
CA LEU A 146 -16.05 -4.32 -13.82
C LEU A 146 -15.39 -5.48 -14.59
N TYR A 147 -14.12 -5.79 -14.30
CA TYR A 147 -13.42 -6.95 -14.89
C TYR A 147 -13.94 -8.30 -14.38
N LEU A 148 -14.50 -8.34 -13.17
CA LEU A 148 -15.20 -9.51 -12.63
C LEU A 148 -16.63 -9.68 -13.18
N GLY A 149 -17.15 -8.70 -13.92
CA GLY A 149 -18.54 -8.66 -14.37
C GLY A 149 -19.54 -8.25 -13.29
N GLU A 150 -19.06 -7.78 -12.13
CA GLU A 150 -19.87 -7.31 -11.01
C GLU A 150 -20.22 -5.83 -11.19
N PHE A 151 -20.98 -5.52 -12.24
CA PHE A 151 -21.22 -4.16 -12.70
C PHE A 151 -21.75 -3.24 -11.60
N GLU A 152 -22.80 -3.64 -10.87
CA GLU A 152 -23.42 -2.80 -9.84
C GLU A 152 -22.44 -2.39 -8.73
N LYS A 153 -21.64 -3.33 -8.23
CA LYS A 153 -20.59 -3.03 -7.23
C LYS A 153 -19.50 -2.13 -7.81
N GLY A 154 -19.16 -2.34 -9.08
CA GLY A 154 -18.25 -1.45 -9.80
C GLY A 154 -18.76 -0.01 -9.84
N LEU A 155 -20.04 0.18 -10.17
CA LEU A 155 -20.69 1.49 -10.20
C LEU A 155 -20.67 2.18 -8.83
N GLU A 156 -21.03 1.44 -7.80
CA GLU A 156 -21.06 1.93 -6.42
C GLU A 156 -19.67 2.37 -5.97
N ALA A 157 -18.66 1.52 -6.14
CA ALA A 157 -17.29 1.83 -5.74
C ALA A 157 -16.71 3.05 -6.49
N ILE A 158 -16.95 3.16 -7.79
CA ILE A 158 -16.50 4.33 -8.59
C ILE A 158 -17.22 5.60 -8.13
N SER A 159 -18.51 5.49 -7.78
CA SER A 159 -19.29 6.62 -7.25
C SER A 159 -18.78 7.07 -5.88
N ILE A 160 -18.44 6.12 -5.00
CA ILE A 160 -17.79 6.41 -3.71
C ILE A 160 -16.49 7.16 -3.96
N ALA A 161 -15.61 6.65 -4.84
CA ALA A 161 -14.33 7.27 -5.15
C ALA A 161 -14.46 8.75 -5.54
N ASN A 162 -15.35 9.06 -6.49
CA ASN A 162 -15.57 10.43 -6.94
C ASN A 162 -16.18 11.34 -5.87
N SER A 163 -16.89 10.78 -4.89
CA SER A 163 -17.42 11.56 -3.77
C SER A 163 -16.35 12.07 -2.80
N PHE A 164 -15.15 11.46 -2.79
CA PHE A 164 -14.02 11.86 -1.96
C PHE A 164 -13.05 12.79 -2.69
N TYR A 165 -12.68 12.40 -3.91
CA TYR A 165 -11.74 13.17 -4.72
C TYR A 165 -11.94 12.86 -6.20
N GLU A 166 -12.15 13.91 -7.00
CA GLU A 166 -12.27 13.75 -8.44
C GLU A 166 -10.89 13.59 -9.09
N THR A 167 -10.72 12.51 -9.84
CA THR A 167 -9.55 12.32 -10.72
C THR A 167 -9.99 12.27 -12.18
N ASN A 168 -9.08 12.51 -13.13
CA ASN A 168 -9.40 12.36 -14.56
C ASN A 168 -9.86 10.94 -14.90
N GLU A 169 -9.26 9.92 -14.28
CA GLU A 169 -9.67 8.52 -14.40
C GLU A 169 -11.07 8.32 -13.80
N GLY A 170 -11.35 8.85 -12.61
CA GLY A 170 -12.68 8.81 -11.99
C GLY A 170 -13.77 9.51 -12.81
N LYS A 171 -13.46 10.63 -13.47
CA LYS A 171 -14.39 11.32 -14.40
C LYS A 171 -14.69 10.49 -15.64
N LEU A 172 -13.67 9.86 -16.23
CA LEU A 172 -13.84 8.97 -17.37
C LEU A 172 -14.83 7.85 -17.03
N TYR A 173 -14.59 7.14 -15.93
CA TYR A 173 -15.46 6.04 -15.53
C TYR A 173 -16.86 6.52 -15.16
N MET A 174 -17.03 7.63 -14.43
CA MET A 174 -18.38 8.16 -14.18
C MET A 174 -19.14 8.56 -15.44
N ASN A 175 -18.46 9.07 -16.46
CA ASN A 175 -19.08 9.36 -17.75
C ASN A 175 -19.49 8.06 -18.45
N MET A 176 -18.66 7.02 -18.43
CA MET A 176 -19.04 5.69 -18.93
C MET A 176 -20.29 5.15 -18.22
N ILE A 177 -20.33 5.27 -16.89
CA ILE A 177 -21.48 4.84 -16.07
C ILE A 177 -22.77 5.56 -16.48
N LYS A 178 -22.71 6.88 -16.70
CA LYS A 178 -23.87 7.66 -17.16
C LYS A 178 -24.35 7.20 -18.53
N ILE A 179 -23.44 7.01 -19.48
CA ILE A 179 -23.76 6.53 -20.83
C ILE A 179 -24.40 5.13 -20.78
N PHE A 180 -23.91 4.24 -19.91
CA PHE A 180 -24.52 2.91 -19.75
C PHE A 180 -25.93 2.98 -19.13
N LYS A 181 -26.16 3.90 -18.17
CA LYS A 181 -27.49 4.12 -17.59
C LYS A 181 -28.49 4.70 -18.59
N GLU A 182 -28.05 5.54 -19.53
CA GLU A 182 -28.92 6.14 -20.57
C GLU A 182 -29.31 5.16 -21.68
N ARG A 183 -28.65 3.99 -21.76
CA ARG A 183 -28.89 2.96 -22.78
C ARG A 183 -29.76 1.79 -22.31
N ASN A 184 -30.09 1.74 -21.02
CA ASN A 184 -31.00 0.78 -20.39
C ASN A 184 -32.32 1.47 -20.04
#